data_AF-M7BIK4-F1
#
_entry.id   AF-M7BIK4-F1
#
_cell.length_a   1.000
_cell.length_b   1.000
_cell.length_c   1.000
_cell.angle_alpha   90.00
_cell.angle_beta   90.00
_cell.angle_gamma   90.00
#
_symmetry.space_group_name_H-M   'P 1'
#
loop_
_entity.id
_entity.type
_entity.pdbx_description
1 polymer ?
#
loop_
_entity_poly.entity_id
_entity_poly.type
_entity_poly.pdbx_seq_one_letter_code
_entity_poly.pdbx_strand_id
1 'polypeptide(L)'
;MEFLFSHPPPNSITVHIVNSKGCQHHFKSTPYDRDWKHLKLFGRKTYSSASLQFRIANYQALMAKYDYQSYSKLNSFIERFPDLLKEQFKAMVNKGLLMANTSLQSALDAADRAAHSISAAIMMR
;
A
#
# COMPACT_ATOMS: atom_id res chain seq x y z
N MET A 1 16.31 -8.03 4.75
CA MET A 1 15.71 -7.11 3.75
C MET A 1 15.83 -5.63 4.13
N GLU A 2 16.63 -5.24 5.14
CA GLU A 2 16.67 -3.84 5.61
C GLU A 2 17.68 -2.93 4.87
N PHE A 3 18.63 -3.51 4.13
CA PHE A 3 19.69 -2.73 3.47
C PHE A 3 19.21 -1.88 2.28
N LEU A 4 18.00 -2.12 1.77
CA LEU A 4 17.42 -1.37 0.65
C LEU A 4 16.69 -0.09 1.09
N PHE A 5 16.59 0.17 2.41
CA PHE A 5 15.77 1.25 2.96
C PHE A 5 16.54 2.26 3.82
N SER A 6 17.87 2.16 3.89
CA SER A 6 18.70 3.05 4.70
C SER A 6 19.36 4.14 3.84
N HIS A 7 19.13 5.41 4.16
CA HIS A 7 19.94 6.51 3.61
C HIS A 7 21.36 6.46 4.19
N PRO A 8 22.42 6.71 3.39
CA PRO A 8 23.78 6.71 3.91
C PRO A 8 23.97 7.85 4.92
N PRO A 9 24.79 7.61 5.98
CA PRO A 9 24.96 8.58 7.05
C PRO A 9 25.62 9.88 6.54
N PRO A 10 25.21 11.04 7.08
CA PRO A 10 25.54 12.37 6.56
C PRO A 10 27.02 12.78 6.60
N ASN A 11 27.90 11.94 7.17
CA ASN A 11 29.31 12.25 7.40
C ASN A 11 30.27 11.49 6.47
N SER A 12 29.82 11.06 5.28
CA SER A 12 30.70 10.47 4.27
C SER A 12 31.36 11.58 3.42
N ILE A 13 32.64 11.39 3.07
CA ILE A 13 33.42 12.30 2.20
C ILE A 13 32.69 12.60 0.88
N THR A 14 31.87 11.65 0.39
CA THR A 14 31.04 11.80 -0.80
C THR A 14 29.96 12.88 -0.64
N VAL A 15 29.39 13.05 0.56
CA VAL A 15 28.38 14.10 0.87
C VAL A 15 29.04 15.48 0.93
N HIS A 16 30.26 15.58 1.46
CA HIS A 16 30.98 16.85 1.59
C HIS A 16 31.50 17.38 0.23
N ILE A 17 31.93 16.48 -0.67
CA ILE A 17 32.36 16.84 -2.02
C ILE A 17 31.18 17.33 -2.87
N VAL A 18 29.99 16.73 -2.72
CA VAL A 18 28.76 17.20 -3.41
C VAL A 18 28.28 18.54 -2.86
N ASN A 19 28.37 18.76 -1.54
CA ASN A 19 27.94 20.02 -0.91
C ASN A 19 28.88 21.20 -1.25
N SER A 20 30.19 20.95 -1.32
CA SER A 20 31.18 22.00 -1.66
C SER A 20 31.09 22.52 -3.10
N LYS A 21 30.65 21.68 -4.06
CA LYS A 21 30.33 22.10 -5.43
C LYS A 21 28.99 22.85 -5.56
N GLY A 22 28.15 22.83 -4.51
CA GLY A 22 26.85 23.50 -4.49
C GLY A 22 26.91 25.01 -4.20
N CYS A 23 27.99 25.52 -3.62
CA CYS A 23 28.08 26.92 -3.18
C CYS A 23 28.70 27.91 -4.18
N GLN A 24 29.23 27.46 -5.34
CA GLN A 24 29.85 28.38 -6.33
C GLN A 24 29.00 28.71 -7.56
N HIS A 25 27.77 28.20 -7.68
CA HIS A 25 26.89 28.53 -8.80
C HIS A 25 25.54 29.09 -8.32
N HIS A 26 25.60 30.20 -7.59
CA HIS A 26 24.49 31.15 -7.56
C HIS A 26 24.49 31.98 -8.85
N PHE A 27 24.15 31.38 -9.99
CA PHE A 27 23.82 32.15 -11.20
C PHE A 27 22.70 31.45 -11.97
N LYS A 28 21.47 31.96 -11.73
CA LYS A 28 20.21 31.72 -12.47
C LYS A 28 19.71 30.27 -12.44
N SER A 29 18.79 29.98 -11.51
CA SER A 29 17.84 28.88 -11.73
C SER A 29 17.03 29.22 -12.99
N THR A 30 17.30 28.53 -14.09
CA THR A 30 16.39 28.52 -15.23
C THR A 30 15.02 28.02 -14.75
N PRO A 31 13.88 28.47 -15.31
CA PRO A 31 12.55 28.01 -14.89
C PRO A 31 12.45 26.47 -14.83
N TYR A 32 13.13 25.81 -15.78
CA TYR A 32 13.29 24.36 -15.88
C TYR A 32 13.87 23.70 -14.61
N ASP A 33 14.83 24.34 -13.92
CA ASP A 33 15.43 23.83 -12.67
C ASP A 33 14.43 23.77 -11.50
N ARG A 34 13.47 24.70 -11.47
CA ARG A 34 12.44 24.73 -10.42
C ARG A 34 11.38 23.66 -10.67
N ASP A 35 10.97 23.50 -11.92
CA ASP A 35 9.89 22.58 -12.29
C ASP A 35 10.28 21.11 -12.11
N TRP A 36 11.52 20.72 -12.44
CA TRP A 36 11.95 19.33 -12.17
C TRP A 36 12.07 19.03 -10.67
N LYS A 37 12.46 20.00 -9.84
CA LYS A 37 12.51 19.85 -8.37
C LYS A 37 11.11 19.62 -7.80
N HIS A 38 10.12 20.36 -8.31
CA HIS A 38 8.71 20.15 -7.94
C HIS A 38 8.21 18.78 -8.38
N LEU A 39 8.50 18.37 -9.63
CA LEU A 39 8.12 17.06 -10.15
C LEU A 39 8.73 15.92 -9.34
N LYS A 40 10.01 16.00 -9.01
CA LYS A 40 10.69 14.99 -8.19
C LYS A 40 10.15 14.94 -6.76
N LEU A 41 9.83 16.09 -6.17
CA LEU A 41 9.19 16.15 -4.85
C LEU A 41 7.79 15.52 -4.90
N PHE A 42 7.02 15.80 -5.96
CA PHE A 42 5.72 15.21 -6.19
C PHE A 42 5.82 13.69 -6.33
N GLY A 43 6.73 13.18 -7.17
CA GLY A 43 7.00 11.75 -7.31
C GLY A 43 7.36 11.10 -5.98
N ARG A 44 8.22 11.73 -5.16
CA ARG A 44 8.55 11.19 -3.81
C ARG A 44 7.33 11.12 -2.89
N LYS A 45 6.45 12.13 -2.90
CA LYS A 45 5.22 12.13 -2.09
C LYS A 45 4.23 11.07 -2.56
N THR A 46 4.01 10.99 -3.87
CA THR A 46 3.12 9.99 -4.49
C THR A 46 3.62 8.57 -4.19
N TYR A 47 4.93 8.33 -4.32
CA TYR A 47 5.54 7.04 -3.96
C TYR A 47 5.29 6.67 -2.49
N SER A 48 5.55 7.59 -1.56
CA SER A 48 5.35 7.32 -0.13
C SER A 48 3.88 7.05 0.21
N SER A 49 2.96 7.84 -0.35
CA SER A 49 1.52 7.68 -0.15
C SER A 49 1.02 6.35 -0.72
N ALA A 50 1.37 6.04 -1.96
CA ALA A 50 0.99 4.79 -2.62
C ALA A 50 1.60 3.57 -1.93
N SER A 51 2.83 3.65 -1.44
CA SER A 51 3.45 2.60 -0.63
C SER A 51 2.69 2.33 0.67
N LEU A 52 2.16 3.38 1.32
CA LEU A 52 1.31 3.22 2.50
C LEU A 52 -0.03 2.57 2.13
N GLN A 53 -0.68 3.02 1.06
CA GLN A 53 -1.93 2.42 0.57
C GLN A 53 -1.77 0.93 0.25
N PHE A 54 -0.66 0.56 -0.41
CA PHE A 54 -0.35 -0.84 -0.70
C PHE A 54 -0.25 -1.68 0.58
N ARG A 55 0.40 -1.16 1.63
CA ARG A 55 0.49 -1.86 2.93
C ARG A 55 -0.88 -2.01 3.59
N ILE A 56 -1.71 -0.96 3.56
CA ILE A 56 -3.08 -1.01 4.09
C ILE A 56 -3.89 -2.07 3.35
N ALA A 57 -3.85 -2.07 2.02
CA ALA A 57 -4.53 -3.05 1.18
C ALA A 57 -4.08 -4.49 1.49
N ASN A 58 -2.76 -4.71 1.70
CA ASN A 58 -2.25 -6.01 2.10
C ASN A 58 -2.81 -6.47 3.47
N TYR A 59 -2.89 -5.58 4.45
CA TYR A 59 -3.53 -5.90 5.73
C TYR A 59 -5.02 -6.19 5.59
N GLN A 60 -5.74 -5.42 4.75
CA GLN A 60 -7.15 -5.66 4.46
C GLN A 60 -7.37 -7.05 3.83
N ALA A 61 -6.52 -7.45 2.88
CA ALA A 61 -6.58 -8.78 2.27
C ALA A 61 -6.36 -9.90 3.30
N LEU A 62 -5.43 -9.70 4.25
CA LEU A 62 -5.20 -10.65 5.34
C LEU A 62 -6.42 -10.77 6.26
N MET A 63 -7.05 -9.64 6.63
CA MET A 63 -8.26 -9.64 7.45
C MET A 63 -9.42 -10.33 6.73
N ALA A 64 -9.66 -10.00 5.46
CA ALA A 64 -10.71 -10.63 4.66
C ALA A 64 -10.52 -12.16 4.54
N LYS A 65 -9.27 -12.62 4.42
CA LYS A 65 -8.96 -14.05 4.45
C LYS A 65 -9.30 -14.69 5.81
N TYR A 66 -9.00 -14.01 6.91
CA TYR A 66 -9.32 -14.50 8.25
C TYR A 66 -10.84 -14.56 8.48
N ASP A 67 -11.58 -13.53 8.05
CA ASP A 67 -13.05 -13.51 8.09
C ASP A 67 -13.63 -14.69 7.30
N TYR A 68 -13.15 -14.90 6.07
CA TYR A 68 -13.57 -16.03 5.24
C TYR A 68 -13.35 -17.37 5.96
N GLN A 69 -12.16 -17.58 6.52
CA GLN A 69 -11.84 -18.81 7.26
C GLN A 69 -12.72 -18.96 8.50
N SER A 70 -13.06 -17.86 9.17
CA SER A 70 -13.92 -17.87 10.35
C SER A 70 -15.35 -18.27 9.98
N TYR A 71 -15.94 -17.68 8.94
CA TYR A 71 -17.26 -18.10 8.45
C TYR A 71 -17.27 -19.52 7.89
N SER A 72 -16.20 -19.94 7.21
CA SER A 72 -16.05 -21.33 6.74
C SER A 72 -16.05 -22.33 7.89
N LYS A 73 -15.39 -22.02 9.01
CA LYS A 73 -15.47 -22.85 10.23
C LYS A 73 -16.88 -22.85 10.83
N LEU A 74 -17.58 -21.71 10.86
CA LEU A 74 -18.97 -21.63 11.33
C LEU A 74 -19.91 -22.54 10.54
N ASN A 75 -19.64 -22.76 9.26
CA ASN A 75 -20.40 -23.66 8.40
C ASN A 75 -20.46 -25.10 8.98
N SER A 76 -19.40 -25.55 9.65
CA SER A 76 -19.36 -26.88 10.28
C SER A 76 -20.24 -27.02 11.53
N PHE A 77 -20.70 -25.90 12.11
CA PHE A 77 -21.57 -25.88 13.29
C PHE A 77 -23.06 -25.83 12.94
N ILE A 78 -23.42 -25.55 11.68
CA ILE A 78 -24.81 -25.39 11.24
C ILE A 78 -25.64 -26.64 11.58
N GLU A 79 -25.08 -27.82 11.39
CA GLU A 79 -25.78 -29.09 11.65
C GLU A 79 -26.15 -29.31 13.12
N ARG A 80 -25.53 -28.56 14.05
CA ARG A 80 -25.80 -28.67 15.49
C ARG A 80 -26.99 -27.82 15.95
N PHE A 81 -27.54 -26.96 15.07
CA PHE A 81 -28.68 -26.11 15.41
C PHE A 81 -30.01 -26.84 15.24
N PRO A 82 -31.08 -26.41 15.94
CA PRO A 82 -32.45 -26.86 15.66
C PRO A 82 -32.84 -26.53 14.21
N ASP A 83 -33.63 -27.41 13.56
CA ASP A 83 -33.98 -27.29 12.15
C ASP A 83 -34.63 -25.94 11.79
N LEU A 84 -35.43 -25.38 12.70
CA LEU A 84 -36.05 -24.06 12.54
C LEU A 84 -35.04 -22.91 12.34
N LEU A 85 -33.84 -23.05 12.91
CA LEU A 85 -32.80 -22.02 12.89
C LEU A 85 -31.69 -22.29 11.86
N LYS A 86 -31.59 -23.51 11.34
CA LYS A 86 -30.52 -23.92 10.41
C LYS A 86 -30.49 -23.04 9.17
N GLU A 87 -31.63 -22.83 8.51
CA GLU A 87 -31.67 -22.03 7.28
C GLU A 87 -31.34 -20.55 7.52
N GLN A 88 -31.79 -19.97 8.63
CA GLN A 88 -31.44 -18.59 8.98
C GLN A 88 -29.94 -18.43 9.25
N PHE A 89 -29.36 -19.36 10.02
CA PHE A 89 -27.94 -19.33 10.35
C PHE A 89 -27.07 -19.61 9.11
N LYS A 90 -27.48 -20.53 8.24
CA LYS A 90 -26.84 -20.80 6.94
C LYS A 90 -26.85 -19.58 6.04
N ALA A 91 -27.98 -18.87 5.94
CA ALA A 91 -28.07 -17.62 5.18
C ALA A 91 -27.11 -16.55 5.74
N MET A 92 -26.99 -16.44 7.07
CA MET A 92 -26.05 -15.52 7.72
C MET A 92 -24.58 -15.87 7.42
N VAL A 93 -24.19 -17.15 7.51
CA VAL A 93 -22.84 -17.61 7.16
C VAL A 93 -22.52 -17.33 5.70
N ASN A 94 -23.44 -17.63 4.78
CA ASN A 94 -23.26 -17.37 3.35
C ASN A 94 -23.09 -15.87 3.06
N LYS A 95 -23.86 -15.01 3.74
CA LYS A 95 -23.70 -13.55 3.65
C LYS A 95 -22.32 -13.11 4.13
N GLY A 96 -21.84 -13.66 5.25
CA GLY A 96 -20.51 -13.39 5.77
C GLY A 96 -19.39 -13.79 4.81
N LEU A 97 -19.48 -14.98 4.20
CA LEU A 97 -18.54 -15.44 3.17
C LEU A 97 -18.52 -14.52 1.95
N LEU A 98 -19.71 -14.10 1.49
CA LEU A 98 -19.83 -13.16 0.37
C LEU A 98 -19.16 -11.82 0.70
N MET A 99 -19.41 -11.27 1.90
CA MET A 99 -18.79 -10.03 2.34
C MET A 99 -17.27 -10.14 2.45
N ALA A 100 -16.75 -11.26 2.97
CA ALA A 100 -15.31 -11.50 3.05
C ALA A 100 -14.67 -11.57 1.66
N ASN A 101 -15.30 -12.24 0.70
CA ASN A 101 -14.83 -12.28 -0.70
C ASN A 101 -14.83 -10.90 -1.35
N THR A 102 -15.90 -10.12 -1.19
CA THR A 102 -15.97 -8.75 -1.71
C THR A 102 -14.91 -7.85 -1.08
N SER A 103 -14.67 -7.99 0.22
CA SER A 103 -13.62 -7.26 0.94
C SER A 103 -12.24 -7.63 0.42
N LEU A 104 -11.98 -8.92 0.17
CA LEU A 104 -10.72 -9.37 -0.43
C LEU A 104 -10.52 -8.79 -1.83
N GLN A 105 -11.55 -8.80 -2.67
CA GLN A 105 -11.47 -8.22 -4.01
C GLN A 105 -11.18 -6.71 -3.95
N SER A 106 -11.88 -5.98 -3.07
CA SER A 106 -11.64 -4.55 -2.87
C SER A 106 -10.20 -4.26 -2.41
N ALA A 107 -9.64 -5.11 -1.54
CA ALA A 107 -8.25 -5.00 -1.12
C ALA A 107 -7.27 -5.27 -2.27
N LEU A 108 -7.55 -6.25 -3.14
CA LEU A 108 -6.73 -6.52 -4.33
C LEU A 108 -6.75 -5.34 -5.31
N ASP A 109 -7.93 -4.78 -5.59
CA ASP A 109 -8.08 -3.62 -6.47
C ASP A 109 -7.34 -2.39 -5.92
N ALA A 110 -7.40 -2.20 -4.59
CA ALA A 110 -6.66 -1.13 -3.92
C ALA A 110 -5.13 -1.34 -4.00
N ALA A 111 -4.66 -2.57 -3.82
CA ALA A 111 -3.25 -2.92 -3.96
C ALA A 111 -2.74 -2.68 -5.39
N ASP A 112 -3.52 -3.09 -6.40
CA ASP A 112 -3.19 -2.88 -7.82
C ASP A 112 -3.10 -1.38 -8.16
N ARG A 113 -4.08 -0.59 -7.75
CA ARG A 113 -4.06 0.87 -7.92
C ARG A 113 -2.86 1.53 -7.23
N ALA A 114 -2.51 1.05 -6.04
CA ALA A 114 -1.34 1.53 -5.32
C ALA A 114 -0.04 1.17 -6.07
N ALA A 115 0.06 -0.03 -6.64
CA ALA A 115 1.21 -0.47 -7.44
C ALA A 115 1.37 0.39 -8.71
N HIS A 116 0.27 0.67 -9.43
CA HIS A 116 0.28 1.60 -10.56
C HIS A 116 0.72 3.01 -10.16
N SER A 117 0.27 3.50 -9.01
CA SER A 117 0.66 4.81 -8.48
C SER A 117 2.14 4.87 -8.11
N ILE A 118 2.69 3.77 -7.57
CA ILE A 118 4.14 3.62 -7.32
C ILE A 118 4.91 3.69 -8.64
N SER A 119 4.47 2.96 -9.67
CA SER A 119 5.10 2.96 -10.99
C SER A 119 5.13 4.37 -11.61
N ALA A 120 3.99 5.07 -11.61
CA ALA A 120 3.90 6.45 -12.08
C ALA A 120 4.82 7.40 -11.28
N ALA A 121 4.90 7.21 -9.96
CA ALA A 121 5.77 8.00 -9.10
C ALA A 121 7.27 7.79 -9.38
N ILE A 122 7.67 6.58 -9.79
CA ILE A 122 9.04 6.27 -10.21
C ILE A 122 9.37 6.98 -11.54
N MET A 123 8.43 7.04 -12.48
CA MET A 123 8.61 7.77 -13.74
C MET A 123 8.80 9.28 -13.56
N MET A 124 8.24 9.86 -12.48
CA MET A 124 8.35 11.29 -12.15
C MET A 124 9.65 11.65 -11.40
N ARG A 125 10.53 10.67 -11.13
CA ARG A 125 11.62 10.78 -10.16
C ARG A 125 12.99 10.99 -10.81
#